data_AF-A0A2G5D4W1-F1
#
_entry.id   AF-A0A2G5D4W1-F1
#
_cell.length_a   1.000
_cell.length_b   1.000
_cell.length_c   1.000
_cell.angle_alpha   90.00
_cell.angle_beta   90.00
_cell.angle_gamma   90.00
#
_symmetry.space_group_name_H-M   'P 1'
#
loop_
_entity.id
_entity.type
_entity.pdbx_description
1 polymer ?
#
loop_
_entity_poly.entity_id
_entity_poly.type
_entity_poly.pdbx_seq_one_letter_code
_entity_poly.pdbx_strand_id
1 'polypeptide(L)'
;MVRTWLTLLVSFDFSKCVFETMPLPDVYTVGEFNLRLALFKENVACIEQPDCRLGEKYDCNVWVMNEYGVKESWYKLCTVKLDEYNYPIGFSKKGEIICKKGDYKEDEEELWLCDPVTKELQSLPMQPLEQYFKIAVYKESLVSIKSLYGETNIVHFNSVDPI
;
A
#
# COMPACT_ATOMS: atom_id res chain seq x y z
N MET A 1 2.84 30.02 4.66
CA MET A 1 4.07 29.31 4.27
C MET A 1 3.65 27.86 4.05
N VAL A 2 3.59 27.40 2.80
CA VAL A 2 3.15 26.02 2.49
C VAL A 2 4.34 25.10 2.80
N ARG A 3 4.18 24.17 3.74
CA ARG A 3 5.21 23.16 4.01
C ARG A 3 5.14 22.11 2.90
N THR A 4 6.13 22.08 2.02
CA THR A 4 6.33 20.97 1.09
C THR A 4 7.12 19.88 1.79
N TRP A 5 6.48 18.77 2.13
CA TRP A 5 7.17 17.55 2.55
C TRP A 5 7.76 16.86 1.32
N LEU A 6 8.99 16.36 1.44
CA LEU A 6 9.62 15.55 0.39
C LEU A 6 9.26 14.07 0.63
N THR A 7 8.61 13.45 -0.34
CA THR A 7 8.41 12.00 -0.34
C THR A 7 9.63 11.32 -0.95
N LEU A 8 10.16 10.30 -0.27
CA LEU A 8 11.29 9.50 -0.75
C LEU A 8 10.90 8.02 -0.70
N LEU A 9 11.17 7.30 -1.78
CA LEU A 9 11.20 5.85 -1.77
C LEU A 9 12.64 5.41 -1.55
N VAL A 10 12.87 4.55 -0.57
CA VAL A 10 14.20 4.04 -0.21
C VAL A 10 14.20 2.52 -0.23
N SER A 11 15.30 1.95 -0.71
CA SER A 11 15.62 0.53 -0.58
C SER A 11 16.75 0.36 0.44
N PHE A 12 16.83 -0.83 1.02
CA PHE A 12 17.95 -1.23 1.86
C PHE A 12 18.65 -2.43 1.23
N ASP A 13 19.90 -2.25 0.82
CA ASP A 13 20.73 -3.31 0.25
C ASP A 13 21.38 -4.10 1.39
N PHE A 14 20.90 -5.32 1.66
CA PHE A 14 21.44 -6.20 2.71
C PHE A 14 22.89 -6.66 2.44
N SER A 15 23.37 -6.62 1.21
CA SER A 15 24.74 -7.04 0.86
C SER A 15 25.75 -5.95 1.23
N LYS A 16 25.36 -4.68 1.03
CA LYS A 16 26.17 -3.50 1.31
C LYS A 16 25.85 -2.83 2.65
N CYS A 17 24.72 -3.19 3.26
CA CYS A 17 24.14 -2.55 4.44
C CYS A 17 23.97 -1.03 4.30
N VAL A 18 23.52 -0.57 3.13
CA VAL A 18 23.27 0.86 2.85
C VAL A 18 21.84 1.10 2.39
N PHE A 19 21.35 2.30 2.68
CA PHE A 19 20.10 2.79 2.08
C PHE A 19 20.41 3.45 0.74
N GLU A 20 19.62 3.12 -0.28
CA GLU A 20 19.66 3.76 -1.59
C GLU A 20 18.29 4.36 -1.90
N THR A 21 18.27 5.49 -2.60
CA THR A 21 17.01 6.10 -3.05
C THR A 21 16.53 5.43 -4.32
N MET A 22 15.23 5.17 -4.40
CA MET A 22 14.58 4.64 -5.60
C MET A 22 13.77 5.72 -6.30
N PRO A 23 13.60 5.62 -7.64
CA PRO A 23 12.73 6.52 -8.36
C PRO A 23 11.26 6.31 -7.95
N LEU A 24 10.54 7.40 -7.72
CA LEU A 24 9.08 7.41 -7.57
C LEU A 24 8.40 7.32 -8.96
N PRO A 25 7.13 6.91 -9.05
CA PRO A 25 6.36 7.06 -10.29
C PRO A 25 6.13 8.53 -10.63
N ASP A 26 5.72 8.83 -11.87
CA ASP A 26 5.33 10.19 -12.27
C ASP A 26 3.96 10.55 -11.71
N VAL A 27 3.97 10.92 -10.43
CA VAL A 27 2.80 11.43 -9.71
C VAL A 27 2.69 12.93 -9.99
N TYR A 28 1.56 13.36 -10.55
CA TYR A 28 1.29 14.77 -10.81
C TYR A 28 1.08 15.51 -9.47
N THR A 29 2.12 16.20 -8.99
CA THR A 29 2.12 17.09 -7.82
C THR A 29 1.02 18.17 -7.95
N VAL A 30 0.21 18.51 -6.94
CA VAL A 30 0.49 19.42 -5.80
C VAL A 30 -0.44 19.08 -4.60
N GLY A 31 0.11 18.78 -3.41
CA GLY A 31 -0.66 18.50 -2.18
C GLY A 31 0.07 17.55 -1.22
N GLU A 32 -0.41 17.38 0.02
CA GLU A 32 0.11 16.41 1.01
C GLU A 32 -0.20 14.97 0.55
N PHE A 33 0.43 14.49 -0.51
CA PHE A 33 0.16 13.14 -1.00
C PHE A 33 0.80 12.09 -0.08
N ASN A 34 -0.06 11.31 0.57
CA ASN A 34 0.33 10.10 1.27
C ASN A 34 0.44 8.97 0.24
N LEU A 35 1.64 8.75 -0.32
CA LEU A 35 1.91 7.57 -1.15
C LEU A 35 2.06 6.35 -0.24
N ARG A 36 1.20 5.34 -0.44
CA ARG A 36 1.31 4.07 0.27
C ARG A 36 2.06 3.05 -0.58
N LEU A 37 3.07 2.42 0.02
CA LEU A 37 3.77 1.29 -0.58
C LEU A 37 2.93 0.01 -0.44
N ALA A 38 2.87 -0.79 -1.49
CA ALA A 38 2.21 -2.08 -1.53
C ALA A 38 2.96 -3.03 -2.48
N LEU A 39 2.55 -4.31 -2.54
CA LEU A 39 3.02 -5.24 -3.57
C LEU A 39 1.85 -5.70 -4.43
N PHE A 40 2.03 -5.68 -5.74
CA PHE A 40 1.09 -6.21 -6.72
C PHE A 40 1.79 -7.27 -7.57
N LYS A 41 1.34 -8.53 -7.46
CA LYS A 41 1.94 -9.67 -8.19
C LYS A 41 3.47 -9.67 -8.11
N GLU A 42 3.98 -9.55 -6.88
CA GLU A 42 5.42 -9.47 -6.54
C GLU A 42 6.19 -8.22 -6.97
N ASN A 43 5.54 -7.29 -7.65
CA ASN A 43 6.14 -6.01 -8.02
C ASN A 43 5.85 -4.93 -6.98
N VAL A 44 6.79 -4.00 -6.83
CA VAL A 44 6.60 -2.82 -5.99
C VAL A 44 5.49 -1.97 -6.57
N ALA A 45 4.54 -1.58 -5.73
CA ALA A 45 3.41 -0.74 -6.11
C ALA A 45 3.30 0.48 -5.19
N CYS A 46 2.82 1.58 -5.76
CA CYS A 46 2.49 2.80 -5.06
C CYS A 46 1.01 3.12 -5.27
N ILE A 47 0.31 3.39 -4.17
CA ILE A 47 -1.09 3.77 -4.15
C ILE A 47 -1.17 5.22 -3.68
N GLU A 48 -1.71 6.10 -4.51
CA GLU A 48 -1.90 7.51 -4.16
C GLU A 48 -3.09 7.68 -3.20
N GLN A 49 -2.87 8.38 -2.10
CA GLN A 49 -3.92 8.83 -1.18
C GLN A 49 -3.89 10.36 -1.13
N PRO A 50 -4.62 11.05 -2.03
CA PRO A 50 -4.74 12.50 -1.97
C PRO A 50 -5.63 12.93 -0.80
N ASP A 51 -5.41 14.15 -0.30
CA ASP A 51 -6.39 14.79 0.57
C ASP A 51 -7.69 15.00 -0.19
N CYS A 52 -8.77 14.44 0.34
CA CYS A 52 -10.11 14.62 -0.19
C CYS A 52 -10.92 15.54 0.73
N ARG A 53 -11.76 16.39 0.13
CA ARG A 53 -12.70 17.21 0.90
C ARG A 53 -13.90 16.36 1.30
N LEU A 54 -14.48 16.69 2.45
CA LEU A 54 -15.71 16.04 2.94
C LEU A 54 -16.83 16.16 1.90
N GLY A 55 -17.47 15.04 1.55
CA GLY A 55 -18.52 14.94 0.54
C GLY A 55 -18.03 14.84 -0.91
N GLU A 56 -16.72 14.77 -1.17
CA GLU A 56 -16.16 14.67 -2.52
C GLU A 56 -15.49 13.32 -2.76
N LYS A 57 -15.71 12.76 -3.96
CA LYS A 57 -14.92 11.63 -4.45
C LYS A 57 -13.55 12.09 -4.93
N TYR A 58 -12.55 11.25 -4.74
CA TYR A 58 -11.20 11.49 -5.24
C TYR A 58 -10.73 10.38 -6.17
N ASP A 59 -9.79 10.73 -7.05
CA ASP A 59 -9.13 9.78 -7.94
C ASP A 59 -7.87 9.23 -7.24
N CYS A 60 -7.85 7.93 -7.00
CA CYS A 60 -6.70 7.19 -6.51
C CYS A 60 -5.96 6.56 -7.70
N ASN A 61 -4.78 7.06 -8.04
CA ASN A 61 -3.93 6.39 -9.04
C ASN A 61 -3.10 5.30 -8.36
N VAL A 62 -2.98 4.18 -9.06
CA VAL A 62 -2.20 3.02 -8.63
C VAL A 62 -1.10 2.78 -9.65
N TRP A 63 0.15 2.71 -9.18
CA TRP A 63 1.34 2.55 -9.99
C TRP A 63 2.08 1.28 -9.61
N VAL A 64 2.69 0.62 -10.60
CA VAL A 64 3.48 -0.60 -10.40
C VAL A 64 4.83 -0.44 -11.11
N MET A 65 5.91 -0.83 -10.44
CA MET A 65 7.26 -0.83 -10.97
C MET A 65 7.56 -2.22 -11.55
N ASN A 66 7.66 -2.32 -12.88
CA ASN A 66 7.91 -3.61 -13.54
C ASN A 66 9.37 -4.09 -13.41
N GLU A 67 10.30 -3.15 -13.33
CA GLU A 67 11.73 -3.42 -13.17
C GLU A 67 12.27 -2.64 -11.97
N TYR A 68 12.79 -3.37 -10.98
CA TYR A 68 13.19 -2.81 -9.70
C TYR A 68 14.28 -1.74 -9.85
N GLY A 69 14.03 -0.54 -9.33
CA GLY A 69 14.98 0.58 -9.36
C GLY A 69 15.01 1.39 -10.66
N VAL A 70 14.25 1.00 -11.68
CA VAL A 70 14.22 1.69 -12.99
C VAL A 70 13.02 2.64 -13.05
N LYS A 71 13.27 3.94 -13.30
CA LYS A 71 12.23 4.98 -13.29
C LYS A 71 11.20 4.76 -14.39
N GLU A 72 11.66 4.39 -15.58
CA GLU A 72 10.86 4.20 -16.78
C GLU A 72 10.00 2.93 -16.72
N SER A 73 10.26 2.06 -15.73
CA SER A 73 9.50 0.81 -15.55
C SER A 73 8.21 1.01 -14.75
N TRP A 74 8.01 2.19 -14.17
CA TRP A 74 6.74 2.56 -13.55
C TRP A 74 5.66 2.70 -14.61
N TYR A 75 4.56 1.98 -14.42
CA TYR A 75 3.35 2.14 -15.21
C TYR A 75 2.15 2.32 -14.31
N LYS A 76 1.17 3.10 -14.78
CA LYS A 76 -0.11 3.27 -14.08
C LYS A 76 -0.95 2.02 -14.32
N LEU A 77 -1.22 1.26 -13.25
CA LEU A 77 -2.07 0.08 -13.30
C LEU A 77 -3.53 0.48 -13.53
N CYS A 78 -4.04 1.41 -12.73
CA CYS A 78 -5.41 1.91 -12.84
C CYS A 78 -5.59 3.25 -12.12
N THR A 79 -6.76 3.84 -12.32
CA THR A 79 -7.30 4.93 -11.49
C THR A 79 -8.66 4.49 -10.97
N VAL A 80 -8.81 4.46 -9.65
CA VAL A 80 -10.05 4.12 -8.95
C VAL A 80 -10.65 5.40 -8.36
N LYS A 81 -11.94 5.60 -8.54
CA LYS A 81 -12.66 6.74 -7.96
C LYS A 81 -13.29 6.32 -6.64
N LEU A 82 -12.83 6.89 -5.54
CA LEU A 82 -13.20 6.52 -4.17
C LEU A 82 -13.91 7.68 -3.47
N ASP A 83 -14.84 7.36 -2.58
CA ASP A 83 -15.44 8.37 -1.67
C ASP A 83 -14.45 8.72 -0.55
N GLU A 84 -14.64 9.85 0.12
CA GLU A 84 -13.67 10.39 1.10
C GLU A 84 -13.35 9.46 2.28
N TYR A 85 -14.19 8.46 2.54
CA TYR A 85 -14.06 7.50 3.63
C TYR A 85 -13.41 6.19 3.22
N ASN A 86 -13.15 5.99 1.93
CA ASN A 86 -12.57 4.75 1.42
C ASN A 86 -11.08 4.95 1.18
N TYR A 87 -10.26 4.23 1.93
CA TYR A 87 -8.81 4.31 1.91
C TYR A 87 -8.22 3.01 1.34
N PRO A 88 -7.56 3.05 0.18
CA PRO A 88 -6.91 1.87 -0.38
C PRO A 88 -5.66 1.52 0.44
N ILE A 89 -5.62 0.32 1.00
CA ILE A 89 -4.58 -0.09 1.96
C ILE A 89 -3.57 -1.11 1.41
N GLY A 90 -3.84 -1.72 0.25
CA GLY A 90 -2.97 -2.69 -0.38
C GLY A 90 -3.68 -3.53 -1.44
N PHE A 91 -3.17 -4.73 -1.70
CA PHE A 91 -3.76 -5.67 -2.64
C PHE A 91 -4.04 -7.03 -1.99
N SER A 92 -5.07 -7.70 -2.49
CA SER A 92 -5.35 -9.11 -2.21
C SER A 92 -4.34 -10.01 -2.91
N LYS A 93 -4.31 -11.30 -2.55
CA LYS A 93 -3.51 -12.31 -3.27
C LYS A 93 -3.90 -12.46 -4.74
N LYS A 94 -5.15 -12.12 -5.12
CA LYS A 94 -5.63 -12.17 -6.51
C LYS A 94 -5.32 -10.87 -7.27
N GLY A 95 -4.85 -9.83 -6.58
CA GLY A 95 -4.51 -8.53 -7.17
C GLY A 95 -5.66 -7.52 -7.14
N GLU A 96 -6.74 -7.78 -6.41
CA GLU A 96 -7.78 -6.78 -6.15
C GLU A 96 -7.23 -5.73 -5.17
N ILE A 97 -7.64 -4.48 -5.31
CA ILE A 97 -7.29 -3.43 -4.36
C ILE A 97 -8.15 -3.60 -3.11
N ILE A 98 -7.52 -3.66 -1.94
CA ILE A 98 -8.23 -3.69 -0.66
C ILE A 98 -8.43 -2.25 -0.19
N CYS A 99 -9.67 -1.85 0.01
CA CYS A 99 -10.07 -0.57 0.55
C CYS A 99 -10.64 -0.75 1.95
N LYS A 100 -10.18 0.09 2.88
CA LYS A 100 -10.80 0.26 4.19
C LYS A 100 -11.80 1.40 4.09
N LYS A 101 -13.05 1.15 4.44
CA LYS A 101 -14.06 2.19 4.62
C LYS A 101 -14.11 2.54 6.10
N GLY A 102 -13.86 3.80 6.45
CA GLY A 102 -14.00 4.29 7.81
C GLY A 102 -15.15 5.29 7.94
N ASP A 103 -16.11 5.04 8.82
CA ASP A 103 -17.09 6.07 9.19
C ASP A 103 -16.58 6.83 10.43
N TYR A 104 -16.72 8.16 10.47
CA TYR A 104 -16.46 8.92 11.69
C TYR A 104 -17.55 8.74 12.75
N LYS A 105 -18.69 8.13 12.38
CA LYS A 105 -19.86 7.94 13.25
C LYS A 105 -19.96 6.55 13.87
N GLU A 106 -19.28 5.56 13.32
CA GLU A 106 -19.38 4.17 13.76
C GLU A 106 -17.96 3.60 13.93
N ASP A 107 -17.72 2.87 15.02
CA ASP A 107 -16.45 2.17 15.28
C ASP A 107 -16.26 0.94 14.35
N GLU A 108 -17.05 0.84 13.28
CA GLU A 108 -17.10 -0.29 12.37
C GLU A 108 -16.27 0.00 11.11
N GLU A 109 -15.14 -0.68 10.98
CA GLU A 109 -14.34 -0.67 9.75
C GLU A 109 -14.80 -1.79 8.82
N GLU A 110 -15.25 -1.43 7.62
CA GLU A 110 -15.55 -2.39 6.56
C GLU A 110 -14.38 -2.49 5.56
N LEU A 111 -14.13 -3.69 5.06
CA LEU A 111 -13.20 -3.89 3.95
C LEU A 111 -13.95 -4.15 2.65
N TRP A 112 -13.45 -3.54 1.59
CA TRP A 112 -14.00 -3.62 0.25
C TRP A 112 -12.89 -4.05 -0.70
N LEU A 113 -13.21 -4.91 -1.65
CA LEU A 113 -12.35 -5.24 -2.78
C LEU A 113 -12.76 -4.42 -3.99
N CYS A 114 -11.77 -3.84 -4.67
CA CYS A 114 -11.95 -3.20 -5.95
C CYS A 114 -11.13 -3.95 -7.00
N ASP A 115 -11.79 -4.46 -8.03
CA ASP A 115 -11.08 -5.03 -9.18
C ASP A 115 -10.40 -3.89 -9.96
N PRO A 116 -9.07 -3.91 -10.16
CA PRO A 116 -8.35 -2.81 -10.81
C PRO A 116 -8.69 -2.65 -12.31
N VAL A 117 -9.26 -3.69 -12.93
CA VAL A 117 -9.65 -3.72 -14.36
C VAL A 117 -11.10 -3.26 -14.52
N THR A 118 -12.05 -3.91 -13.84
CA THR A 118 -13.48 -3.61 -13.98
C THR A 118 -13.91 -2.42 -13.14
N LYS A 119 -13.13 -2.07 -12.10
CA LYS A 119 -13.44 -1.03 -11.09
C LYS A 119 -14.69 -1.33 -10.27
N GLU A 120 -15.12 -2.59 -10.28
CA GLU A 120 -16.24 -3.05 -9.48
C GLU A 120 -15.82 -3.17 -8.02
N LEU A 121 -16.70 -2.69 -7.13
CA LEU A 121 -16.52 -2.68 -5.69
C LEU A 121 -17.38 -3.77 -5.06
N GLN A 122 -16.74 -4.63 -4.27
CA GLN A 122 -17.40 -5.72 -3.55
C GLN A 122 -17.06 -5.62 -2.06
N SER A 123 -18.08 -5.62 -1.20
CA SER A 123 -17.87 -5.71 0.25
C SER A 123 -17.32 -7.08 0.63
N LEU A 124 -16.30 -7.11 1.49
CA LEU A 124 -15.87 -8.34 2.13
C LEU A 124 -16.78 -8.63 3.32
N PRO A 125 -17.36 -9.84 3.43
CA PRO A 125 -18.09 -10.25 4.61
C PRO A 125 -17.08 -10.51 5.74
N MET A 126 -16.67 -9.45 6.44
CA MET A 126 -15.87 -9.52 7.64
C MET A 126 -16.62 -8.85 8.78
N GLN A 127 -16.45 -9.36 10.00
CA GLN A 127 -16.97 -8.68 11.19
C GLN A 127 -16.29 -7.31 11.35
N PRO A 128 -16.99 -6.31 11.90
CA PRO A 128 -16.40 -5.01 12.21
C PRO A 128 -15.09 -5.19 12.99
N LEU A 129 -14.02 -4.61 12.46
CA LEU A 129 -12.69 -4.78 13.04
C LEU A 129 -12.37 -3.57 13.93
N GLU A 130 -12.21 -3.79 15.23
CA GLU A 130 -11.95 -2.71 16.21
C GLU A 130 -10.55 -2.07 16.10
N GLN A 131 -9.73 -2.30 15.05
CA GLN A 131 -8.32 -1.88 15.06
C GLN A 131 -7.72 -1.45 13.70
N TYR A 132 -6.72 -0.57 13.79
CA TYR A 132 -5.88 -0.10 12.68
C TYR A 132 -5.02 -1.21 12.07
N PHE A 133 -5.29 -1.63 10.83
CA PHE A 133 -4.45 -2.58 10.10
C PHE A 133 -3.26 -1.90 9.41
N LYS A 134 -2.07 -2.47 9.62
CA LYS A 134 -0.92 -2.27 8.71
C LYS A 134 -0.73 -3.56 7.93
N ILE A 135 -0.96 -3.50 6.62
CA ILE A 135 -0.59 -4.61 5.72
C ILE A 135 0.92 -4.56 5.54
N ALA A 136 1.60 -5.57 6.05
CA ALA A 136 3.00 -5.83 5.75
C ALA A 136 3.05 -6.98 4.73
N VAL A 137 3.76 -6.76 3.62
CA VAL A 137 3.99 -7.84 2.65
C VAL A 137 5.35 -8.46 2.94
N TYR A 138 5.35 -9.74 3.30
CA TYR A 138 6.56 -10.51 3.57
C TYR A 138 6.89 -11.39 2.37
N LYS A 139 8.10 -11.26 1.83
CA LYS A 139 8.67 -12.18 0.84
C LYS A 139 9.93 -12.79 1.46
N GLU A 140 9.98 -14.11 1.52
CA GLU A 140 11.14 -14.82 2.04
C GLU A 140 12.37 -14.49 1.19
N SER A 141 13.48 -14.18 1.87
CA SER A 141 14.79 -14.01 1.24
C SER A 141 15.62 -15.25 1.51
N LEU A 142 16.24 -15.81 0.47
CA LEU A 142 17.22 -16.89 0.61
C LEU A 142 18.57 -16.40 1.14
N VAL A 143 18.75 -15.08 1.28
CA VAL A 143 19.93 -14.51 1.90
C VAL A 143 19.79 -14.61 3.40
N SER A 144 20.63 -15.42 4.03
CA SER A 144 20.70 -15.49 5.49
C SER A 144 21.09 -14.12 6.05
N ILE A 145 20.22 -13.53 6.89
CA ILE A 145 20.60 -12.38 7.70
C ILE A 145 21.69 -12.87 8.65
N LYS A 146 22.95 -12.57 8.34
CA LYS A 146 24.02 -12.73 9.33
C LYS A 146 23.66 -11.79 10.47
N SER A 147 23.27 -12.35 11.62
CA SER A 147 22.89 -11.55 12.78
C SER A 147 24.04 -10.61 13.13
N LEU A 148 23.83 -9.31 12.96
CA LEU A 148 24.69 -8.32 13.55
C LEU A 148 24.28 -8.26 15.04
N TYR A 149 24.89 -9.13 15.84
CA TYR A 149 24.86 -9.16 17.32
C TYR A 149 23.58 -8.64 17.99
N GLY A 150 22.63 -9.54 18.24
CA GLY A 150 21.47 -9.30 19.12
C GLY A 150 20.29 -10.17 18.71
N GLU A 151 19.81 -10.99 19.63
CA GLU A 151 18.74 -11.99 19.44
C GLU A 151 17.54 -11.44 18.65
N THR A 152 17.25 -12.05 17.51
CA THR A 152 15.98 -11.81 16.79
C THR A 152 14.94 -12.76 17.35
N ASN A 153 14.16 -12.30 18.33
CA ASN A 153 12.90 -12.94 18.69
C ASN A 153 11.88 -12.65 17.58
N ILE A 154 11.84 -13.50 16.56
CA ILE A 154 10.75 -13.50 15.59
C ILE A 154 9.55 -14.14 16.28
N VAL A 155 8.62 -13.30 16.74
CA VAL A 155 7.30 -13.78 17.19
C VAL A 155 6.52 -14.18 15.95
N HIS A 156 6.35 -15.49 15.75
CA HIS A 156 5.44 -16.04 14.75
C HIS A 156 4.00 -15.68 15.13
N PHE A 157 3.35 -14.84 14.33
CA PHE A 157 1.88 -14.80 14.30
C PHE A 157 1.42 -15.93 13.38
N ASN A 158 0.95 -17.02 13.96
CA ASN A 158 0.30 -18.10 13.22
C ASN A 158 -0.95 -17.52 12.55
N SER A 159 -1.00 -17.53 11.21
CA SER A 159 -2.25 -17.35 10.50
C SER A 159 -3.13 -18.56 10.76
N VAL A 160 -4.28 -18.35 11.36
CA VAL A 160 -5.35 -19.37 11.38
C VAL A 160 -5.89 -19.46 9.96
N ASP A 161 -5.80 -20.64 9.35
CA ASP A 161 -6.40 -20.92 8.04
C ASP A 161 -7.93 -20.76 8.13
N PRO A 162 -8.58 -20.02 7.21
CA PRO A 162 -10.03 -20.06 7.10
C PRO A 162 -10.47 -21.32 6.36
N ILE A 163 -11.52 -21.94 6.90
CA ILE A 163 -12.28 -23.09 6.37
C ILE A 163 -12.86 -22.80 4.98
#